data_AF-A0A2G4GH23-F1
#
_entry.id   AF-A0A2G4GH23-F1
#
_cell.length_a   1.000
_cell.length_b   1.000
_cell.length_c   1.000
_cell.angle_alpha   90.00
_cell.angle_beta   90.00
_cell.angle_gamma   90.00
#
_symmetry.space_group_name_H-M   'P 1'
#
loop_
_entity.id
_entity.type
_entity.pdbx_description
1 polymer ?
#
loop_
_entity_poly.entity_id
_entity_poly.type
_entity_poly.pdbx_seq_one_letter_code
_entity_poly.pdbx_strand_id
1 'polypeptide(L)'
;MATLGHFLLDAGDARGLLPLQDAEELMERLVDVHPDAALIVQRPALRLAEAHSDQLGAALETERRFWRFFDAGRLEVYDQARRPYALRVNACEADLPRDLLGQHDALCQIADEHLAKDPLGEHGIGRLIAEAQERTLLRYPAQFGEFLPSAAVVAQPWKIDPTSAGR
;
A
#
# COMPACT_ATOMS: atom_id res chain seq x y z
N MET A 1 -6.55 20.57 6.46
CA MET A 1 -5.13 20.26 6.16
C MET A 1 -5.08 19.77 4.73
N ALA A 2 -4.25 20.36 3.87
CA ALA A 2 -4.07 19.87 2.51
C ALA A 2 -3.44 18.47 2.55
N THR A 3 -3.99 17.53 1.78
CA THR A 3 -3.45 16.18 1.62
C THR A 3 -2.21 16.23 0.73
N LEU A 4 -1.36 15.20 0.77
CA LEU A 4 -0.18 15.10 -0.12
C LEU A 4 -0.56 15.28 -1.61
N GLY A 5 -1.73 14.78 -2.01
CA GLY A 5 -2.24 14.95 -3.37
C GLY A 5 -2.37 16.41 -3.78
N HIS A 6 -3.03 17.21 -2.94
CA HIS A 6 -3.18 18.64 -3.15
C HIS A 6 -1.84 19.37 -3.29
N PHE A 7 -0.90 19.09 -2.39
CA PHE A 7 0.42 19.71 -2.45
C PHE A 7 1.16 19.41 -3.76
N LEU A 8 1.07 18.17 -4.25
CA LEU A 8 1.70 17.78 -5.52
C LEU A 8 1.01 18.43 -6.72
N LEU A 9 -0.32 18.48 -6.74
CA LEU A 9 -1.07 19.12 -7.82
C LEU A 9 -0.81 20.63 -7.88
N ASP A 10 -0.76 21.29 -6.72
CA ASP A 10 -0.44 22.72 -6.64
C ASP A 10 1.00 23.02 -7.11
N ALA A 11 1.90 22.02 -7.07
CA ALA A 11 3.24 22.08 -7.62
C ALA A 11 3.33 21.65 -9.11
N GLY A 12 2.20 21.34 -9.76
CA GLY A 12 2.14 20.89 -11.15
C GLY A 12 2.50 19.42 -11.37
N ASP A 13 2.53 18.61 -10.32
CA ASP A 13 2.87 17.19 -10.38
C ASP A 13 1.61 16.31 -10.45
N ALA A 14 1.39 15.70 -11.62
CA ALA A 14 0.25 14.82 -11.88
C ALA A 14 0.17 13.58 -10.97
N ARG A 15 1.27 13.19 -10.31
CA ARG A 15 1.26 12.13 -9.29
C ARG A 15 0.37 12.45 -8.10
N GLY A 16 0.03 13.73 -7.91
CA GLY A 16 -0.93 14.17 -6.91
C GLY A 16 -2.35 13.63 -7.13
N LEU A 17 -2.68 13.11 -8.32
CA LEU A 17 -3.96 12.43 -8.60
C LEU A 17 -4.08 11.05 -7.93
N LEU A 18 -2.95 10.37 -7.64
CA LEU A 18 -2.95 9.02 -7.06
C LEU A 18 -3.61 8.94 -5.66
N PRO A 19 -3.31 9.84 -4.71
CA PRO A 19 -3.91 9.78 -3.37
C PRO A 19 -5.35 10.32 -3.29
N LEU A 20 -5.90 10.95 -4.33
CA LEU A 20 -7.27 11.49 -4.28
C LEU A 20 -8.31 10.37 -4.29
N GLN A 21 -9.23 10.34 -3.32
CA GLN A 21 -10.19 9.24 -3.16
C GLN A 21 -11.64 9.66 -3.36
N ASP A 22 -11.88 10.95 -3.55
CA ASP A 22 -13.19 11.50 -3.84
C ASP A 22 -13.37 11.68 -5.35
N ALA A 23 -14.54 11.30 -5.86
CA ALA A 23 -14.82 11.31 -7.29
C ALA A 23 -14.99 12.74 -7.83
N GLU A 24 -15.67 13.61 -7.08
CA GLU A 24 -15.87 15.01 -7.48
C GLU A 24 -14.54 15.74 -7.47
N GLU A 25 -13.77 15.61 -6.39
CA GLU A 25 -12.43 16.19 -6.27
C GLU A 25 -11.49 15.74 -7.39
N LEU A 26 -11.51 14.44 -7.73
CA LEU A 26 -10.69 13.91 -8.82
C LEU A 26 -11.11 14.49 -10.18
N MET A 27 -12.41 14.59 -10.45
CA MET A 27 -12.93 15.19 -11.69
C MET A 27 -12.59 16.68 -11.80
N GLU A 28 -12.67 17.43 -10.70
CA GLU A 28 -12.30 18.85 -10.66
C GLU A 28 -10.82 19.04 -11.01
N ARG A 29 -9.93 18.21 -10.46
CA ARG A 29 -8.48 18.31 -10.71
C ARG A 29 -8.06 17.87 -12.11
N LEU A 30 -8.85 17.01 -12.76
CA LEU A 30 -8.62 16.59 -14.14
C LEU A 30 -8.86 17.69 -15.17
N VAL A 31 -9.49 18.81 -14.80
CA VAL A 31 -9.64 19.98 -15.67
C VAL A 31 -8.27 20.62 -15.95
N ASP A 32 -7.40 20.66 -14.95
CA ASP A 32 -6.10 21.34 -15.03
C ASP A 32 -4.93 20.36 -15.21
N VAL A 33 -5.08 19.12 -14.73
CA VAL A 33 -4.00 18.13 -14.67
C VAL A 33 -4.47 16.81 -15.26
N HIS A 34 -3.97 16.48 -16.46
CA HIS A 34 -4.27 15.21 -17.11
C HIS A 34 -3.26 14.12 -16.72
N PRO A 35 -3.72 12.90 -16.39
CA PRO A 35 -2.84 11.79 -16.09
C PRO A 35 -2.20 11.27 -17.38
N ASP A 36 -0.91 10.96 -17.32
CA ASP A 36 -0.27 10.26 -18.42
C ASP A 36 -0.63 8.76 -18.41
N ALA A 37 -0.24 8.06 -19.48
CA ALA A 37 -0.50 6.62 -19.59
C ALA A 37 0.16 5.81 -18.45
N ALA A 38 1.28 6.28 -17.91
CA ALA A 38 1.97 5.60 -16.81
C ALA A 38 1.18 5.70 -15.49
N LEU A 39 0.59 6.85 -15.20
CA LEU A 39 -0.30 7.06 -14.06
C LEU A 39 -1.58 6.24 -14.20
N ILE A 40 -2.15 6.15 -15.41
CA ILE A 40 -3.31 5.30 -15.67
C ILE A 40 -2.99 3.82 -15.46
N VAL A 41 -1.80 3.36 -15.84
CA VAL A 41 -1.35 2.00 -15.52
C VAL A 41 -1.25 1.81 -14.00
N GLN A 42 -0.77 2.82 -13.28
CA GLN A 42 -0.65 2.77 -11.82
C GLN A 42 -2.01 2.75 -11.10
N ARG A 43 -2.96 3.55 -11.61
CA ARG A 43 -4.31 3.68 -11.08
C ARG A 43 -5.33 3.62 -12.22
N PRO A 44 -5.77 2.41 -12.60
CA PRO A 44 -6.68 2.22 -13.73
C PRO A 44 -8.03 2.96 -13.59
N ALA A 45 -8.48 3.24 -12.37
CA ALA A 45 -9.67 4.05 -12.11
C ALA A 45 -9.60 5.47 -12.71
N LEU A 46 -8.41 6.01 -12.98
CA LEU A 46 -8.24 7.29 -13.66
C LEU A 46 -8.87 7.31 -15.06
N ARG A 47 -8.98 6.15 -15.75
CA ARG A 47 -9.67 6.07 -17.06
C ARG A 47 -11.15 6.43 -16.95
N LEU A 48 -11.79 6.03 -15.85
CA LEU A 48 -13.20 6.34 -15.60
C LEU A 48 -13.39 7.83 -15.32
N ALA A 49 -12.39 8.43 -14.67
CA ALA A 49 -12.40 9.85 -14.37
C ALA A 49 -12.19 10.70 -15.64
N GLU A 50 -11.26 10.32 -16.53
CA GLU A 50 -11.12 10.95 -17.86
C GLU A 50 -12.38 10.80 -18.72
N ALA A 51 -13.07 9.66 -18.61
CA ALA A 51 -14.30 9.39 -19.35
C ALA A 51 -15.55 10.03 -18.71
N HIS A 52 -15.43 10.75 -17.58
CA HIS A 52 -16.55 11.25 -16.79
C HIS A 52 -17.64 10.19 -16.52
N SER A 53 -17.20 8.95 -16.24
CA SER A 53 -18.11 7.84 -16.04
C SER A 53 -18.86 7.95 -14.70
N ASP A 54 -20.16 7.70 -14.74
CA ASP A 54 -21.03 7.52 -13.58
C ASP A 54 -20.59 6.37 -12.65
N GLN A 55 -19.75 5.47 -13.15
CA GLN A 55 -19.19 4.36 -12.39
C GLN A 55 -17.99 4.73 -11.54
N LEU A 56 -17.40 5.93 -11.72
CA LEU A 56 -16.18 6.34 -11.03
C LEU A 56 -16.28 6.18 -9.52
N GLY A 57 -17.36 6.68 -8.90
CA GLY A 57 -17.54 6.60 -7.44
C GLY A 57 -17.55 5.16 -6.91
N ALA A 58 -18.19 4.23 -7.64
CA ALA A 58 -18.22 2.82 -7.28
C ALA A 58 -16.86 2.13 -7.48
N ALA A 59 -16.13 2.49 -8.54
CA ALA A 59 -14.77 2.01 -8.78
C ALA A 59 -13.80 2.50 -7.68
N LEU A 60 -13.88 3.77 -7.28
CA LEU A 60 -13.07 4.33 -6.19
C LEU A 60 -13.37 3.68 -4.84
N GLU A 61 -14.64 3.41 -4.52
CA GLU A 61 -14.96 2.66 -3.29
C GLU A 61 -14.40 1.24 -3.34
N THR A 62 -14.47 0.58 -4.49
CA THR A 62 -13.90 -0.77 -4.67
C THR A 62 -12.37 -0.75 -4.51
N GLU A 63 -11.70 0.25 -5.07
CA GLU A 63 -10.27 0.49 -4.89
C GLU A 63 -9.90 0.73 -3.42
N ARG A 64 -10.64 1.58 -2.69
CA ARG A 64 -10.44 1.79 -1.24
C ARG A 64 -10.50 0.49 -0.45
N ARG A 65 -11.39 -0.42 -0.84
CA ARG A 65 -11.59 -1.70 -0.17
C ARG A 65 -10.45 -2.67 -0.48
N PHE A 66 -10.01 -2.69 -1.73
CA PHE A 66 -8.79 -3.39 -2.12
C PHE A 66 -7.60 -2.97 -1.27
N TRP A 67 -7.32 -1.67 -1.13
CA TRP A 67 -6.20 -1.18 -0.32
C TRP A 67 -6.32 -1.57 1.15
N ARG A 68 -7.53 -1.53 1.72
CA ARG A 68 -7.76 -2.02 3.09
C ARG A 68 -7.47 -3.52 3.25
N PHE A 69 -7.86 -4.35 2.29
CA PHE A 69 -7.56 -5.78 2.33
C PHE A 69 -6.08 -6.07 2.13
N PHE A 70 -5.42 -5.33 1.24
CA PHE A 70 -3.99 -5.41 1.02
C PHE A 70 -3.21 -5.05 2.30
N ASP A 71 -3.53 -3.93 2.95
CA ASP A 71 -2.88 -3.52 4.19
C ASP A 71 -3.15 -4.50 5.34
N ALA A 72 -4.38 -5.02 5.46
CA ALA A 72 -4.68 -6.06 6.43
C ALA A 72 -3.85 -7.33 6.19
N GLY A 73 -3.71 -7.75 4.93
CA GLY A 73 -2.86 -8.88 4.55
C GLY A 73 -1.38 -8.64 4.86
N ARG A 74 -0.86 -7.43 4.59
CA ARG A 74 0.51 -7.06 4.97
C ARG A 74 0.75 -7.18 6.47
N LEU A 75 -0.18 -6.65 7.28
CA LEU A 75 -0.08 -6.75 8.74
C LEU A 75 -0.17 -8.20 9.22
N GLU A 76 -1.00 -9.02 8.58
CA GLU A 76 -1.12 -10.45 8.88
C GLU A 76 0.20 -11.19 8.61
N VAL A 77 0.88 -10.90 7.49
CA VAL A 77 2.20 -11.48 7.19
C VAL A 77 3.22 -11.12 8.27
N TYR A 78 3.29 -9.85 8.67
CA TYR A 78 4.17 -9.43 9.76
C TYR A 78 3.79 -10.07 11.10
N ASP A 79 2.50 -10.17 11.40
CA ASP A 79 2.00 -10.80 12.62
C ASP A 79 2.39 -12.28 12.68
N GLN A 80 2.27 -13.01 11.57
CA GLN A 80 2.69 -14.40 11.49
C GLN A 80 4.21 -14.54 11.64
N ALA A 81 4.98 -13.67 10.97
CA ALA A 81 6.43 -13.70 10.98
C ALA A 81 7.06 -13.36 12.34
N ARG A 82 6.38 -12.57 13.19
CA ARG A 82 6.86 -12.28 14.56
C ARG A 82 6.56 -13.39 15.58
N ARG A 83 5.72 -14.37 15.26
CA ARG A 83 5.30 -15.41 16.21
C ARG A 83 6.47 -16.23 16.79
N PRO A 84 7.45 -16.68 15.99
CA PRO A 84 8.57 -17.46 16.53
C PRO A 84 9.38 -16.67 17.56
N TYR A 85 9.67 -15.39 17.27
CA TYR A 85 10.29 -14.47 18.21
C TYR A 85 9.47 -14.33 19.50
N ALA A 86 8.17 -14.05 19.40
CA ALA A 86 7.32 -13.85 20.57
C ALA A 86 7.24 -15.11 21.46
N LEU A 87 7.14 -16.30 20.85
CA LEU A 87 7.16 -17.57 21.56
C LEU A 87 8.48 -17.78 22.30
N ARG A 88 9.62 -17.42 21.68
CA ARG A 88 10.94 -17.57 22.30
C ARG A 88 11.13 -16.60 23.48
N VAL A 89 10.72 -15.34 23.31
CA VAL A 89 10.77 -14.34 24.39
C VAL A 89 9.96 -14.81 25.58
N ASN A 90 8.71 -15.24 25.36
CA ASN A 90 7.86 -15.73 26.44
C ASN A 90 8.44 -16.97 27.14
N ALA A 91 9.11 -17.85 26.40
CA ALA A 91 9.73 -19.05 26.97
C ALA A 91 10.97 -18.76 27.84
N CYS A 92 11.64 -17.61 27.64
CA CYS A 92 12.86 -17.23 28.37
C CYS A 92 12.68 -16.01 29.26
N GLU A 93 11.46 -15.47 29.40
CA GLU A 93 11.19 -14.22 30.13
C GLU A 93 11.73 -14.26 31.57
N ALA A 94 11.60 -15.40 32.26
CA ALA A 94 12.09 -15.58 33.63
C ALA A 94 13.62 -15.61 33.75
N ASP A 95 14.32 -15.93 32.65
CA ASP A 95 15.77 -16.05 32.59
C ASP A 95 16.46 -14.78 32.05
N LEU A 96 15.68 -13.77 31.66
CA LEU A 96 16.22 -12.51 31.16
C LEU A 96 16.98 -11.75 32.26
N PRO A 97 18.08 -11.06 31.91
CA PRO A 97 18.76 -10.16 32.83
C PRO A 97 17.80 -9.11 33.41
N ARG A 98 18.04 -8.73 34.68
CA ARG A 98 17.20 -7.72 35.36
C ARG A 98 17.55 -6.29 34.99
N ASP A 99 18.76 -6.06 34.48
CA ASP A 99 19.16 -4.74 33.99
C ASP A 99 18.71 -4.54 32.53
N LEU A 100 18.38 -3.30 32.19
CA LEU A 100 17.80 -2.96 30.89
C LEU A 100 18.74 -3.27 29.71
N LEU A 101 20.05 -3.10 29.90
CA LEU A 101 21.03 -3.32 28.83
C LEU A 101 21.17 -4.81 28.53
N GLY A 102 21.32 -5.64 29.56
CA GLY A 102 21.34 -7.09 29.43
C GLY A 102 20.04 -7.64 28.86
N GLN A 103 18.89 -7.08 29.25
CA GLN A 103 17.60 -7.46 28.65
C GLN A 103 17.55 -7.10 27.16
N HIS A 104 17.99 -5.89 26.78
CA HIS A 104 18.04 -5.46 25.38
C HIS A 104 18.93 -6.38 24.54
N ASP A 105 20.15 -6.67 25.01
CA ASP A 105 21.10 -7.52 24.31
C ASP A 105 20.54 -8.95 24.11
N ALA A 106 19.91 -9.51 25.14
CA ALA A 106 19.25 -10.82 25.07
C ALA A 106 18.09 -10.82 24.06
N LEU A 107 17.26 -9.77 24.04
CA LEU A 107 16.16 -9.65 23.08
C LEU A 107 16.66 -9.47 21.65
N CYS A 108 17.75 -8.72 21.45
CA CYS A 108 18.39 -8.59 20.14
C CYS A 108 18.91 -9.94 19.62
N GLN A 109 19.57 -10.73 20.46
CA GLN A 109 20.02 -12.09 20.09
C GLN A 109 18.84 -12.98 19.69
N ILE A 110 17.76 -12.97 20.48
CA ILE A 110 16.54 -13.73 20.16
C ILE A 110 15.92 -13.24 18.84
N ALA A 111 15.94 -11.93 18.58
CA ALA A 111 15.45 -11.35 17.33
C ALA A 111 16.29 -11.80 16.12
N ASP A 112 17.61 -11.79 16.23
CA ASP A 112 18.51 -12.21 15.14
C ASP A 112 18.30 -13.68 14.74
N GLU A 113 17.95 -14.53 15.69
CA GLU A 113 17.70 -15.96 15.47
C GLU A 113 16.28 -16.27 14.97
N HIS A 114 15.27 -15.56 15.49
CA HIS A 114 13.87 -15.97 15.34
C HIS A 114 12.98 -14.98 14.60
N LEU A 115 13.42 -13.75 14.34
CA LEU A 115 12.66 -12.79 13.56
C LEU A 115 13.00 -12.94 12.08
N ALA A 116 11.98 -13.09 11.22
CA ALA A 116 12.19 -13.12 9.79
C ALA A 116 12.68 -11.74 9.29
N LYS A 117 13.67 -11.74 8.39
CA LYS A 117 14.36 -10.53 7.92
C LYS A 117 13.60 -9.79 6.83
N ASP A 118 12.88 -10.53 5.98
CA ASP A 118 12.04 -9.94 4.93
C ASP A 118 10.71 -10.72 4.78
N PRO A 119 9.78 -10.57 5.74
CA PRO A 119 8.51 -11.29 5.72
C PRO A 119 7.68 -11.03 4.46
N LEU A 120 7.68 -9.79 3.96
CA LEU A 120 6.92 -9.42 2.78
C LEU A 120 7.58 -9.93 1.49
N GLY A 121 8.91 -9.88 1.40
CA GLY A 121 9.64 -10.45 0.27
C GLY A 121 9.49 -11.96 0.18
N GLU A 122 9.59 -12.67 1.31
CA GLU A 122 9.38 -14.11 1.40
C GLU A 122 7.93 -14.52 1.05
N HIS A 123 6.94 -13.75 1.51
CA HIS A 123 5.53 -14.01 1.18
C HIS A 123 5.20 -13.66 -0.29
N GLY A 124 5.79 -12.59 -0.81
CA GLY A 124 5.62 -12.11 -2.18
C GLY A 124 4.49 -11.09 -2.34
N ILE A 125 4.83 -9.86 -2.73
CA ILE A 125 3.87 -8.76 -2.96
C ILE A 125 2.80 -9.14 -4.00
N GLY A 126 3.17 -9.87 -5.05
CA GLY A 126 2.21 -10.32 -6.07
C GLY A 126 1.12 -11.22 -5.50
N ARG A 127 1.44 -12.08 -4.53
CA ARG A 127 0.47 -12.93 -3.83
C ARG A 127 -0.47 -12.07 -2.98
N LEU A 128 0.06 -11.13 -2.19
CA LEU A 128 -0.77 -10.21 -1.40
C LEU A 128 -1.77 -9.43 -2.24
N ILE A 129 -1.35 -8.98 -3.43
CA ILE A 129 -2.23 -8.27 -4.37
C ILE A 129 -3.34 -9.21 -4.87
N ALA A 130 -3.00 -10.43 -5.28
CA ALA A 130 -3.98 -11.41 -5.74
C ALA A 130 -5.01 -11.75 -4.64
N GLU A 131 -4.55 -11.97 -3.41
CA GLU A 131 -5.42 -12.23 -2.25
C GLU A 131 -6.32 -11.02 -1.93
N ALA A 132 -5.79 -9.80 -2.01
CA ALA A 132 -6.58 -8.59 -1.80
C ALA A 132 -7.62 -8.38 -2.91
N GLN A 133 -7.27 -8.65 -4.17
CA GLN A 133 -8.22 -8.62 -5.29
C GLN A 133 -9.34 -9.65 -5.09
N GLU A 134 -9.00 -10.90 -4.76
CA GLU A 134 -9.98 -11.95 -4.49
C GLU A 134 -10.95 -11.55 -3.37
N ARG A 135 -10.43 -11.11 -2.21
CA ARG A 135 -11.25 -10.65 -1.08
C ARG A 135 -12.14 -9.47 -1.44
N THR A 136 -11.67 -8.58 -2.32
CA THR A 136 -12.45 -7.44 -2.81
C THR A 136 -13.58 -7.92 -3.72
N LEU A 137 -13.29 -8.72 -4.73
CA LEU A 137 -14.27 -9.13 -5.74
C LEU A 137 -15.29 -10.15 -5.22
N LEU A 138 -15.04 -10.78 -4.06
CA LEU A 138 -16.06 -11.53 -3.33
C LEU A 138 -17.18 -10.65 -2.75
N ARG A 139 -16.93 -9.35 -2.56
CA ARG A 139 -17.86 -8.41 -1.89
C ARG A 139 -18.33 -7.26 -2.78
N TYR A 140 -17.67 -7.04 -3.91
CA TYR A 140 -17.92 -5.95 -4.84
C TYR A 140 -18.10 -6.48 -6.27
N PRO A 141 -18.85 -5.77 -7.14
CA PRO A 141 -19.11 -6.23 -8.50
C PRO A 141 -17.84 -6.57 -9.28
N ALA A 142 -17.82 -7.76 -9.90
CA ALA A 142 -16.65 -8.28 -10.62
C ALA A 142 -16.16 -7.37 -11.76
N GLN A 143 -17.07 -6.59 -12.35
CA GLN A 143 -16.76 -5.61 -13.40
C GLN A 143 -15.73 -4.57 -12.95
N PHE A 144 -15.59 -4.29 -11.65
CA PHE A 144 -14.61 -3.33 -11.16
C PHE A 144 -13.20 -3.91 -11.00
N GLY A 145 -13.02 -5.22 -11.24
CA GLY A 145 -11.73 -5.89 -11.13
C GLY A 145 -10.69 -5.34 -12.10
N GLU A 146 -11.09 -4.87 -13.29
CA GLU A 146 -10.17 -4.25 -14.25
C GLU A 146 -9.62 -2.90 -13.78
N PHE A 147 -10.31 -2.26 -12.83
CA PHE A 147 -9.90 -0.96 -12.28
C PHE A 147 -9.03 -1.11 -11.03
N LEU A 148 -8.82 -2.33 -10.54
CA LEU A 148 -7.98 -2.58 -9.38
C LEU A 148 -6.49 -2.57 -9.76
N PRO A 149 -5.62 -2.11 -8.84
CA PRO A 149 -4.17 -2.22 -9.01
C PRO A 149 -3.74 -3.67 -9.25
N SER A 150 -2.75 -3.88 -10.12
CA SER A 150 -2.20 -5.21 -10.45
C SER A 150 -0.76 -5.38 -9.95
N ALA A 151 -0.31 -6.64 -9.83
CA ALA A 151 1.05 -6.94 -9.38
C ALA A 151 2.16 -6.33 -10.24
N ALA A 152 1.89 -6.11 -11.54
CA ALA A 152 2.84 -5.47 -12.47
C ALA A 152 3.12 -4.00 -12.12
N VAL A 153 2.20 -3.35 -11.40
CA VAL A 153 2.27 -1.93 -11.02
C VAL A 153 3.06 -1.75 -9.74
N VAL A 154 2.77 -2.56 -8.72
CA VAL A 154 3.33 -2.39 -7.37
C VAL A 154 4.80 -2.80 -7.29
N ALA A 155 5.27 -3.62 -8.24
CA ALA A 155 6.67 -4.07 -8.31
C ALA A 155 7.64 -3.01 -8.87
N GLN A 156 7.17 -1.85 -9.35
CA GLN A 156 8.09 -0.81 -9.81
C GLN A 156 8.71 -0.08 -8.61
N PRO A 157 10.05 -0.11 -8.46
CA PRO A 157 10.71 0.66 -7.41
C PRO A 157 10.41 2.14 -7.64
N TRP A 158 9.94 2.80 -6.59
CA TRP A 158 9.67 4.23 -6.57
C TRP A 158 11.01 4.95 -6.75
N LYS A 159 11.41 5.20 -8.00
CA LYS A 159 12.51 6.12 -8.30
C LYS A 159 11.97 7.52 -8.07
N ILE A 160 12.14 8.00 -6.85
CA ILE A 160 12.12 9.44 -6.61
C ILE A 160 13.33 9.96 -7.38
N ASP A 161 13.09 10.54 -8.55
CA ASP A 161 14.14 11.24 -9.28
C ASP A 161 14.39 12.54 -8.52
N PRO A 162 15.53 12.71 -7.83
CA PRO A 162 15.77 13.87 -6.97
C PRO A 162 15.89 15.19 -7.75
N THR A 163 15.90 15.12 -9.09
CA THR A 163 16.07 16.23 -10.03
C THR A 163 14.79 16.93 -10.44
N SER A 164 13.59 16.42 -10.14
CA SER A 164 12.32 17.08 -10.51
C SER A 164 11.87 18.17 -9.54
N ALA A 165 12.60 18.42 -8.45
CA ALA A 165 12.33 19.51 -7.50
C ALA A 165 12.94 20.87 -7.90
N GLY A 166 13.37 21.05 -9.15
CA GLY A 166 13.95 22.32 -9.57
C GLY A 166 14.08 22.48 -11.07
N ARG A 167 13.07 23.10 -11.69
CA ARG A 167 13.21 24.20 -12.65
C ARG A 167 11.87 24.82 -12.99
#